data_AF-A0A928CAT8-F1
#
_entry.id   AF-A0A928CAT8-F1
#
_cell.length_a   1.000
_cell.length_b   1.000
_cell.length_c   1.000
_cell.angle_alpha   90.00
_cell.angle_beta   90.00
_cell.angle_gamma   90.00
#
_symmetry.space_group_name_H-M   'P 1'
#
loop_
_entity.id
_entity.type
_entity.pdbx_description
1 polymer ?
#
loop_
_entity_poly.entity_id
_entity_poly.type
_entity_poly.pdbx_seq_one_letter_code
_entity_poly.pdbx_strand_id
1 'polypeptide(L)'
;MSSQTISIFSMALIPVLLLIIYINRKDKMSPEPVGQLIRAFLLGLLSAPLSFAVSVPSEILGLYSHDVVTVADAIRISFFGAAIPEEAAKLFILWLVVRRNKYFDEKMDGIVYAVCVSMGFAAFENVLYLFGNVEDYMSVGVSRAITALPAHFC
;
A
#
# COMPACT_ATOMS: atom_id res chain seq x y z
N MET A 1 -13.37 -15.05 17.21
CA MET A 1 -13.48 -14.03 16.14
C MET A 1 -14.77 -14.29 15.37
N SER A 2 -15.54 -13.25 15.02
CA SER A 2 -16.74 -13.46 14.19
C SER A 2 -16.33 -13.99 12.80
N SER A 3 -17.17 -14.82 12.18
CA SER A 3 -16.93 -15.36 10.82
C SER A 3 -16.64 -14.22 9.81
N GLN A 4 -17.34 -13.11 9.97
CA GLN A 4 -17.20 -11.91 9.15
C GLN A 4 -15.82 -11.26 9.23
N THR A 5 -15.25 -11.16 10.44
CA THR A 5 -13.90 -10.60 10.63
C THR A 5 -12.84 -11.40 9.86
N ILE A 6 -12.95 -12.73 9.84
CA ILE A 6 -12.02 -13.60 9.11
C ILE A 6 -12.15 -13.38 7.60
N SER A 7 -13.38 -13.23 7.10
CA SER A 7 -13.64 -12.93 5.69
C SER A 7 -13.05 -11.58 5.26
N ILE A 8 -13.20 -10.54 6.09
CA ILE A 8 -12.63 -9.22 5.82
C ILE A 8 -11.11 -9.29 5.69
N PHE A 9 -10.41 -9.90 6.66
CA PHE A 9 -8.96 -10.06 6.57
C PHE A 9 -8.53 -10.88 5.36
N SER A 10 -9.29 -11.92 5.03
CA SER A 10 -9.00 -12.76 3.85
C SER A 10 -9.10 -11.95 2.55
N MET A 11 -10.17 -11.18 2.36
CA MET A 11 -10.34 -10.33 1.18
C MET A 11 -9.32 -9.19 1.13
N ALA A 12 -8.91 -8.68 2.30
CA ALA A 12 -7.92 -7.63 2.38
C ALA A 12 -6.49 -8.11 2.01
N LEU A 13 -6.11 -9.31 2.48
CA LEU A 13 -4.73 -9.79 2.45
C LEU A 13 -4.42 -10.79 1.34
N ILE A 14 -5.37 -11.65 0.93
CA ILE A 14 -5.10 -12.67 -0.11
C ILE A 14 -4.61 -12.05 -1.42
N PRO A 15 -5.26 -11.02 -1.99
CA PRO A 15 -4.80 -10.45 -3.26
C PRO A 15 -3.41 -9.81 -3.13
N VAL A 16 -3.12 -9.18 -1.99
CA VAL A 16 -1.80 -8.60 -1.69
C VAL A 16 -0.72 -9.69 -1.66
N LEU A 17 -0.99 -10.81 -0.97
CA LEU A 17 -0.06 -11.95 -0.92
C LEU A 17 0.17 -12.54 -2.32
N LEU A 18 -0.87 -12.65 -3.14
CA LEU A 18 -0.74 -13.12 -4.52
C LEU A 18 0.17 -12.22 -5.36
N LEU A 19 0.07 -10.89 -5.20
CA LEU A 19 0.93 -9.92 -5.88
C LEU A 19 2.39 -10.02 -5.42
N ILE A 20 2.64 -10.18 -4.12
CA ILE A 20 4.00 -10.40 -3.59
C ILE A 20 4.59 -11.70 -4.13
N ILE A 21 3.82 -12.80 -4.13
CA ILE A 21 4.26 -14.08 -4.69
C ILE A 21 4.53 -13.93 -6.19
N TYR A 22 3.70 -13.18 -6.91
CA TYR A 22 3.88 -12.95 -8.34
C TYR A 22 5.21 -12.24 -8.63
N ILE A 23 5.51 -11.12 -7.93
CA ILE A 23 6.74 -10.36 -8.20
C ILE A 23 7.99 -11.15 -7.78
N ASN A 24 7.93 -11.85 -6.65
CA ASN A 24 9.06 -12.63 -6.17
C ASN A 24 9.41 -13.79 -7.14
N ARG A 25 8.42 -14.34 -7.86
CA ARG A 25 8.66 -15.34 -8.91
C ARG A 25 9.24 -14.76 -10.20
N LYS A 26 9.25 -13.43 -10.37
CA LYS A 26 9.90 -12.76 -11.50
C LYS A 26 11.38 -12.54 -11.26
N ASP A 27 11.80 -12.46 -10.01
CA ASP A 27 13.20 -12.52 -9.63
C ASP A 27 13.71 -13.96 -9.72
N LYS A 28 14.41 -14.26 -10.82
CA LYS A 28 14.91 -15.61 -11.13
C LYS A 28 16.42 -15.76 -10.94
N MET A 29 17.14 -14.65 -10.93
CA MET A 29 18.60 -14.64 -10.97
C MET A 29 19.17 -14.75 -9.56
N SER A 30 18.69 -13.91 -8.63
CA SER A 30 19.14 -13.90 -7.24
C SER A 30 17.95 -13.68 -6.28
N PRO A 31 17.09 -14.70 -6.06
CA PRO A 31 15.87 -14.53 -5.27
C PRO A 31 16.14 -14.02 -3.86
N GLU A 32 15.46 -12.94 -3.50
CA GLU A 32 15.58 -12.32 -2.19
C GLU A 32 15.14 -13.25 -1.03
N PRO A 33 15.86 -13.25 0.11
CA PRO A 33 15.46 -14.04 1.26
C PRO A 33 14.06 -13.64 1.76
N VAL A 34 13.19 -14.61 2.01
CA VAL A 34 11.81 -14.39 2.46
C VAL A 34 11.74 -13.48 3.70
N GLY A 35 12.72 -13.57 4.60
CA GLY A 35 12.81 -12.70 5.78
C GLY A 35 12.95 -11.20 5.44
N GLN A 36 13.66 -10.86 4.36
CA GLN A 36 13.78 -9.47 3.91
C GLN A 36 12.48 -8.98 3.26
N LEU A 37 11.81 -9.84 2.50
CA LEU A 37 10.50 -9.52 1.90
C LEU A 37 9.45 -9.26 2.98
N ILE A 38 9.40 -10.12 4.01
CA ILE A 38 8.52 -9.93 5.18
C ILE A 38 8.87 -8.62 5.88
N ARG A 39 10.17 -8.33 6.10
CA ARG A 39 10.60 -7.08 6.72
C ARG A 39 10.17 -5.85 5.91
N ALA A 40 10.35 -5.87 4.59
CA ALA A 40 9.94 -4.79 3.70
C ALA A 40 8.42 -4.58 3.74
N PHE A 41 7.65 -5.66 3.69
CA PHE A 41 6.19 -5.62 3.83
C PHE A 41 5.75 -5.04 5.19
N LEU A 42 6.35 -5.49 6.29
CA LEU A 42 6.02 -5.01 7.64
C LEU A 42 6.39 -3.54 7.84
N LEU A 43 7.51 -3.09 7.27
CA LEU A 43 7.86 -1.67 7.26
C LEU A 43 6.92 -0.88 6.34
N GLY A 44 6.47 -1.47 5.24
CA GLY A 44 5.46 -0.92 4.35
C GLY A 44 4.13 -0.63 5.04
N LEU A 45 3.69 -1.48 5.97
CA LEU A 45 2.51 -1.19 6.81
C LEU A 45 2.66 0.14 7.56
N LEU A 46 3.87 0.55 7.93
CA LEU A 46 4.14 1.82 8.64
C LEU A 46 4.12 3.04 7.71
N SER A 47 4.24 2.85 6.39
CA SER A 47 4.14 3.97 5.44
C SER A 47 2.72 4.53 5.35
N ALA A 48 1.69 3.72 5.60
CA ALA A 48 0.30 4.18 5.62
C ALA A 48 0.01 5.20 6.76
N PRO A 49 0.25 4.90 8.05
CA PRO A 49 0.08 5.90 9.11
C PRO A 49 1.04 7.07 8.96
N LEU A 50 2.24 6.88 8.38
CA LEU A 50 3.15 7.98 8.08
C LEU A 50 2.58 8.95 7.03
N SER A 51 1.94 8.42 5.98
CA SER A 51 1.22 9.22 4.98
C SER A 51 0.09 10.00 5.65
N PHE A 52 -0.74 9.34 6.48
CA PHE A 52 -1.84 10.02 7.19
C PHE A 52 -1.37 11.11 8.15
N ALA A 53 -0.20 10.93 8.79
CA ALA A 53 0.40 11.96 9.64
C ALA A 53 0.78 13.24 8.87
N VAL A 54 0.91 13.18 7.54
CA VAL A 54 1.11 14.34 6.66
C VAL A 54 -0.21 14.83 6.09
N SER A 55 -1.06 13.90 5.61
CA SER A 55 -2.30 14.24 4.92
C SER A 55 -3.33 14.90 5.84
N VAL A 56 -3.53 14.38 7.05
CA VAL A 56 -4.57 14.86 7.99
C VAL A 56 -4.27 16.28 8.51
N PRO A 57 -3.06 16.62 8.99
CA PRO A 57 -2.80 18.00 9.44
C PRO A 57 -2.90 19.02 8.32
N SER A 58 -2.48 18.65 7.11
CA SER A 58 -2.53 19.52 5.93
C SER A 58 -3.99 19.83 5.52
N GLU A 59 -4.90 18.87 5.70
CA GLU A 59 -6.35 19.11 5.58
C GLU A 59 -6.86 20.08 6.66
N ILE A 60 -6.50 19.84 7.93
CA ILE A 60 -6.91 20.69 9.07
C ILE A 60 -6.40 22.14 8.90
N LEU A 61 -5.22 22.31 8.32
CA LEU A 61 -4.63 23.62 8.03
C LEU A 61 -5.26 24.32 6.80
N GLY A 62 -6.22 23.68 6.13
CA GLY A 62 -6.92 24.25 4.98
C GLY A 62 -6.07 24.30 3.71
N LEU A 63 -4.99 23.50 3.62
CA LEU A 63 -4.19 23.42 2.40
C LEU A 63 -4.95 22.75 1.25
N TYR A 64 -5.98 21.97 1.57
CA TYR A 64 -6.94 21.37 0.65
C TYR A 64 -8.25 21.06 1.37
N SER A 65 -9.38 21.06 0.64
CA SER A 65 -10.73 20.78 1.14
C SER A 65 -11.29 19.52 0.51
N HIS A 66 -12.06 18.72 1.26
CA HIS A 66 -12.77 17.55 0.71
C HIS A 66 -14.05 17.88 -0.06
N ASP A 67 -14.37 19.15 -0.24
CA ASP A 67 -15.49 19.59 -1.07
C ASP A 67 -15.19 19.32 -2.55
N VAL A 68 -15.62 18.14 -3.00
CA VAL A 68 -15.53 17.75 -4.41
C VAL A 68 -16.78 18.24 -5.13
N VAL A 69 -16.69 19.43 -5.74
CA VAL A 69 -17.78 19.97 -6.57
C VAL A 69 -17.54 19.64 -8.05
N THR A 70 -16.28 19.60 -8.48
CA THR A 70 -15.90 19.34 -9.87
C THR A 70 -14.93 18.16 -9.98
N VAL A 71 -14.83 17.60 -11.20
CA VAL A 71 -13.81 16.59 -11.52
C VAL A 71 -12.39 17.14 -11.31
N ALA A 72 -12.19 18.44 -11.55
CA ALA A 72 -10.90 19.08 -11.32
C ALA A 72 -10.52 19.10 -9.83
N ASP A 73 -11.50 19.27 -8.94
CA ASP A 73 -11.28 19.21 -7.48
C ASP A 73 -10.95 17.78 -7.06
N ALA A 74 -11.67 16.78 -7.58
CA ALA A 74 -11.37 15.37 -7.33
C ALA A 74 -9.93 15.02 -7.72
N ILE A 75 -9.49 15.41 -8.92
CA ILE A 75 -8.11 15.19 -9.38
C ILE A 75 -7.13 15.89 -8.45
N ARG A 76 -7.38 17.15 -8.08
CA ARG A 76 -6.47 17.90 -7.21
C ARG A 76 -6.32 17.21 -5.85
N ILE A 77 -7.41 16.82 -5.22
CA ILE A 77 -7.39 16.17 -3.90
C ILE A 77 -6.73 14.80 -3.97
N SER A 78 -7.06 13.99 -4.98
CA SER A 78 -6.46 12.66 -5.14
C SER A 78 -4.95 12.72 -5.38
N PHE A 79 -4.44 13.69 -6.14
CA PHE A 79 -3.00 13.81 -6.39
C PHE A 79 -2.25 14.47 -5.22
N PHE A 80 -2.71 15.64 -4.77
CA PHE A 80 -1.98 16.44 -3.79
C PHE A 80 -2.27 16.05 -2.34
N GLY A 81 -3.49 15.62 -2.03
CA GLY A 81 -3.89 15.24 -0.68
C GLY A 81 -3.59 13.78 -0.32
N ALA A 82 -3.62 12.89 -1.31
CA ALA A 82 -3.41 11.45 -1.12
C ALA A 82 -2.14 10.93 -1.82
N ALA A 83 -2.08 10.95 -3.16
CA ALA A 83 -1.02 10.26 -3.89
C ALA A 83 0.40 10.72 -3.54
N ILE A 84 0.65 12.04 -3.45
CA ILE A 84 1.98 12.55 -3.10
C ILE A 84 2.43 12.11 -1.70
N PRO A 85 1.65 12.34 -0.62
CA PRO A 85 1.98 11.84 0.71
C PRO A 85 2.22 10.33 0.75
N GLU A 86 1.38 9.55 0.07
CA GLU A 86 1.48 8.09 0.04
C GLU A 86 2.76 7.61 -0.63
N GLU A 87 3.04 8.08 -1.85
CA GLU A 87 4.24 7.70 -2.58
C GLU A 87 5.51 8.20 -1.90
N ALA A 88 5.48 9.40 -1.29
CA ALA A 88 6.59 9.90 -0.50
C ALA A 88 6.88 9.02 0.73
N ALA A 89 5.84 8.59 1.45
CA ALA A 89 5.98 7.71 2.60
C ALA A 89 6.52 6.32 2.20
N LYS A 90 6.01 5.73 1.12
CA LYS A 90 6.52 4.46 0.58
C LYS A 90 7.97 4.58 0.15
N LEU A 91 8.31 5.63 -0.60
CA LEU A 91 9.69 5.87 -1.05
C LEU A 91 10.65 6.05 0.13
N PHE A 92 10.24 6.76 1.18
CA PHE A 92 11.03 6.91 2.40
C PHE A 92 11.27 5.56 3.08
N ILE A 93 10.24 4.73 3.25
CA ILE A 93 10.37 3.39 3.82
C ILE A 93 11.24 2.49 2.93
N LEU A 94 11.04 2.52 1.62
CA LEU A 94 11.86 1.78 0.66
C LEU A 94 13.34 2.16 0.80
N TRP A 95 13.64 3.46 0.85
CA TRP A 95 15.00 3.94 1.09
C TRP A 95 15.59 3.38 2.39
N LEU A 96 14.82 3.33 3.48
CA LEU A 96 15.26 2.72 4.75
C LEU A 96 15.52 1.22 4.63
N VAL A 97 14.72 0.50 3.84
CA VAL A 97 14.88 -0.94 3.58
C VAL A 97 16.18 -1.19 2.81
N VAL A 98 16.40 -0.50 1.68
CA VAL A 98 17.50 -0.82 0.76
C VAL A 98 18.86 -0.25 1.16
N ARG A 99 18.92 0.92 1.83
CA ARG A 99 20.17 1.67 2.07
C ARG A 99 21.28 0.91 2.81
N ARG A 100 20.94 -0.13 3.56
CA ARG A 100 21.89 -0.99 4.31
C ARG A 100 21.63 -2.47 4.06
N ASN A 101 20.94 -2.79 2.98
CA ASN A 101 20.63 -4.17 2.66
C ASN A 101 21.76 -4.76 1.83
N LYS A 102 22.44 -5.77 2.38
CA LYS A 102 23.51 -6.49 1.68
C LYS A 102 23.00 -7.40 0.55
N TYR A 103 21.70 -7.70 0.54
CA TYR A 103 21.06 -8.53 -0.49
C TYR A 103 20.61 -7.71 -1.69
N PHE A 104 20.53 -6.38 -1.58
CA PHE A 104 20.25 -5.49 -2.70
C PHE A 104 21.49 -5.39 -3.60
N ASP A 105 21.61 -6.32 -4.54
CA ASP A 105 22.76 -6.47 -5.45
C ASP A 105 22.38 -6.44 -6.94
N GLU A 106 21.08 -6.58 -7.26
CA GLU A 106 20.51 -6.46 -8.58
C GLU A 106 19.48 -5.34 -8.70
N LYS A 107 19.19 -4.91 -9.93
CA LYS A 107 18.14 -3.91 -10.21
C LYS A 107 16.74 -4.45 -9.92
N MET A 108 16.54 -5.76 -10.10
CA MET A 108 15.26 -6.41 -9.88
C MET A 108 14.85 -6.38 -8.41
N ASP A 109 15.80 -6.49 -7.49
CA ASP A 109 15.59 -6.41 -6.04
C ASP A 109 14.92 -5.09 -5.66
N GLY A 110 15.31 -4.00 -6.31
CA GLY A 110 14.70 -2.69 -6.09
C GLY A 110 13.21 -2.69 -6.38
N ILE A 111 12.81 -3.36 -7.47
CA ILE A 111 11.41 -3.53 -7.86
C ILE A 111 10.69 -4.46 -6.89
N VAL A 112 11.32 -5.58 -6.49
CA VAL A 112 10.75 -6.53 -5.54
C VAL A 112 10.51 -5.86 -4.18
N TYR A 113 11.49 -5.11 -3.66
CA TYR A 113 11.38 -4.38 -2.40
C TYR A 113 10.38 -3.24 -2.47
N ALA A 114 10.35 -2.47 -3.57
CA ALA A 114 9.35 -1.42 -3.78
C ALA A 114 7.94 -2.02 -3.71
N VAL A 115 7.68 -3.07 -4.49
CA VAL A 115 6.40 -3.76 -4.48
C VAL A 115 6.08 -4.31 -3.08
N CYS A 116 7.04 -4.93 -2.37
CA CYS A 116 6.77 -5.41 -1.01
C CYS A 116 6.38 -4.28 -0.04
N VAL A 117 7.05 -3.12 -0.10
CA VAL A 117 6.71 -1.95 0.72
C VAL A 117 5.32 -1.42 0.34
N SER A 118 5.04 -1.26 -0.94
CA SER A 118 3.77 -0.75 -1.44
C SER A 118 2.60 -1.71 -1.18
N MET A 119 2.84 -3.02 -1.22
CA MET A 119 1.89 -4.05 -0.81
C MET A 119 1.61 -4.01 0.70
N GLY A 120 2.61 -3.66 1.51
CA GLY A 120 2.42 -3.36 2.94
C GLY A 120 1.49 -2.17 3.16
N PHE A 121 1.74 -1.05 2.47
CA PHE A 121 0.85 0.12 2.49
C PHE A 121 -0.58 -0.28 2.10
N ALA A 122 -0.70 -0.96 0.94
CA ALA A 122 -1.99 -1.34 0.37
C ALA A 122 -2.75 -2.30 1.28
N ALA A 123 -2.07 -3.23 1.98
CA ALA A 123 -2.70 -4.11 2.96
C ALA A 123 -3.31 -3.33 4.11
N PHE A 124 -2.58 -2.36 4.68
CA PHE A 124 -3.08 -1.53 5.77
C PHE A 124 -4.32 -0.76 5.34
N GLU A 125 -4.23 -0.09 4.19
CA GLU A 125 -5.33 0.71 3.66
C GLU A 125 -6.54 -0.17 3.33
N ASN A 126 -6.34 -1.32 2.68
CA ASN A 126 -7.42 -2.23 2.31
C ASN A 126 -8.17 -2.76 3.54
N VAL A 127 -7.45 -3.09 4.62
CA VAL A 127 -8.08 -3.47 5.90
C VAL A 127 -8.99 -2.34 6.42
N LEU A 128 -8.50 -1.09 6.44
CA LEU A 128 -9.30 0.06 6.89
C LEU A 128 -10.52 0.29 6.01
N TYR A 129 -10.39 0.20 4.68
CA TYR A 129 -11.51 0.35 3.76
C TYR A 129 -12.60 -0.69 4.00
N LEU A 130 -12.24 -1.96 4.20
CA LEU A 130 -13.23 -3.02 4.40
C LEU A 130 -13.90 -2.93 5.79
N PHE A 131 -13.15 -2.56 6.83
CA PHE A 131 -13.73 -2.29 8.16
C PHE A 131 -14.53 -0.98 8.22
N GLY A 132 -14.27 -0.03 7.33
CA GLY A 132 -15.11 1.16 7.16
C GLY A 132 -16.42 0.87 6.41
N ASN A 133 -16.48 -0.22 5.65
CA ASN A 133 -17.61 -0.60 4.80
C ASN A 133 -18.07 -2.03 5.11
N VAL A 134 -18.33 -2.35 6.39
CA VAL A 134 -18.62 -3.72 6.85
C VAL A 134 -19.89 -4.32 6.24
N GLU A 135 -20.86 -3.48 5.84
CA GLU A 135 -22.09 -3.95 5.19
C GLU A 135 -21.84 -4.41 3.74
N ASP A 136 -20.96 -3.72 3.02
CA ASP A 136 -20.65 -3.95 1.60
C ASP A 136 -19.22 -4.47 1.35
N TYR A 137 -18.57 -5.02 2.38
CA TYR A 137 -17.15 -5.38 2.36
C TYR A 137 -16.77 -6.31 1.21
N MET A 138 -17.71 -7.15 0.75
CA MET A 138 -17.48 -8.04 -0.39
C MET A 138 -17.31 -7.26 -1.69
N SER A 139 -18.23 -6.34 -1.98
CA SER A 139 -18.19 -5.49 -3.19
C SER A 139 -16.95 -4.59 -3.17
N VAL A 140 -16.69 -3.95 -2.02
CA VAL A 140 -15.52 -3.09 -1.81
C VAL A 140 -14.22 -3.89 -1.92
N GLY A 141 -14.15 -5.09 -1.34
CA GLY A 141 -12.96 -5.93 -1.42
C GLY A 141 -12.66 -6.41 -2.84
N VAL A 142 -13.68 -6.81 -3.61
CA VAL A 142 -13.50 -7.20 -5.01
C VAL A 142 -13.07 -6.01 -5.87
N SER A 143 -13.71 -4.85 -5.71
CA SER A 143 -13.36 -3.65 -6.48
C SER A 143 -11.93 -3.22 -6.20
N ARG A 144 -11.52 -3.19 -4.92
CA ARG A 144 -10.15 -2.85 -4.51
C ARG A 144 -9.13 -3.89 -5.00
N ALA A 145 -9.47 -5.17 -5.01
CA ALA A 145 -8.58 -6.21 -5.53
C ALA A 145 -8.24 -6.05 -7.01
N ILE A 146 -9.16 -5.50 -7.81
CA ILE A 146 -9.00 -5.30 -9.25
C ILE A 146 -8.42 -3.92 -9.58
N THR A 147 -8.67 -2.91 -8.74
CA THR A 147 -8.33 -1.51 -9.02
C THR A 147 -7.21 -0.98 -8.13
N ALA A 148 -7.49 -0.80 -6.84
CA ALA A 148 -6.58 -0.16 -5.89
C ALA A 148 -5.29 -0.96 -5.67
N LEU A 149 -5.38 -2.29 -5.48
CA LEU A 149 -4.19 -3.10 -5.20
C LEU A 149 -3.20 -3.14 -6.39
N PRO A 150 -3.64 -3.33 -7.65
CA PRO A 150 -2.75 -3.16 -8.80
C PRO A 150 -2.21 -1.74 -8.94
N ALA A 151 -2.97 -0.71 -8.59
CA ALA A 151 -2.51 0.68 -8.65
C ALA A 151 -1.39 0.97 -7.63
N HIS A 152 -1.35 0.27 -6.50
CA HIS A 152 -0.25 0.32 -5.53
C HIS A 152 0.92 -0.61 -5.89
N PHE A 153 0.92 -1.29 -7.03
CA PHE A 153 2.01 -2.17 -7.44
C PHE A 153 3.16 -1.36 -8.06
N CYS A 154 3.81 -0.54 -7.22
CA CYS A 154 4.91 0.36 -7.57
C CYS A 154 6.12 0.18 -6.66
#